data_AF-C1BL48-F1
#
_entry.id   AF-C1BL48-F1
#
_cell.length_a   1.000
_cell.length_b   1.000
_cell.length_c   1.000
_cell.angle_alpha   90.00
_cell.angle_beta   90.00
_cell.angle_gamma   90.00
#
_symmetry.space_group_name_H-M   'P 1'
#
loop_
_entity.id
_entity.type
_entity.pdbx_description
1 polymer ?
#
loop_
_entity_poly.entity_id
_entity_poly.type
_entity_poly.pdbx_seq_one_letter_code
_entity_poly.pdbx_strand_id
1 'polypeptide(L)'
;MLVFALLFVSSAVATPLLGTEQCARGASYWCQNVKTASLCGAVAHCQKNVWNQPQMKSVPCDLCKEVLVVVEQLLKDNKTESEILGYMEKACQLIPDQGLSAECKEMVDSYYPILISIITGELIYISCRTALVLVNEDIDYGH
;
A
#
# COMPACT_ATOMS: atom_id res chain seq x y z
N MET A 1 -40.93 -53.36 9.08
CA MET A 1 -39.81 -53.37 8.11
C MET A 1 -39.04 -52.06 8.28
N LEU A 2 -37.97 -52.15 9.05
CA LEU A 2 -37.09 -51.08 9.51
C LEU A 2 -35.94 -50.88 8.51
N VAL A 3 -36.07 -50.02 7.49
CA VAL A 3 -34.89 -49.46 6.76
C VAL A 3 -35.29 -48.15 6.04
N PHE A 4 -35.47 -47.05 6.77
CA PHE A 4 -35.61 -45.70 6.17
C PHE A 4 -34.68 -44.72 6.91
N ALA A 5 -33.38 -45.06 7.02
CA ALA A 5 -32.45 -44.37 7.91
C ALA A 5 -31.08 -43.99 7.30
N LEU A 6 -30.90 -43.90 5.96
CA LEU A 6 -29.56 -43.70 5.38
C LEU A 6 -29.45 -42.74 4.19
N LEU A 7 -30.20 -41.64 4.14
CA LEU A 7 -29.94 -40.57 3.14
C LEU A 7 -30.01 -39.16 3.76
N PHE A 8 -29.23 -38.91 4.80
CA PHE A 8 -28.75 -37.55 5.09
C PHE A 8 -27.35 -37.41 4.48
N VAL A 9 -27.30 -37.23 3.16
CA VAL A 9 -26.09 -36.73 2.50
C VAL A 9 -25.97 -35.27 2.93
N SER A 10 -25.01 -34.97 3.80
CA SER A 10 -24.65 -33.59 4.14
C SER A 10 -24.01 -32.97 2.90
N SER A 11 -24.80 -32.32 2.04
CA SER A 11 -24.28 -31.39 1.07
C SER A 11 -23.71 -30.20 1.84
N ALA A 12 -22.39 -30.13 1.95
CA ALA A 12 -21.72 -28.89 2.25
C ALA A 12 -22.07 -27.91 1.13
N VAL A 13 -23.07 -27.06 1.36
CA VAL A 13 -23.35 -25.92 0.48
C VAL A 13 -22.16 -25.00 0.66
N ALA A 14 -21.21 -25.08 -0.28
CA ALA A 14 -20.24 -24.02 -0.47
C ALA A 14 -21.05 -22.78 -0.86
N THR A 15 -21.31 -21.90 0.11
CA THR A 15 -21.86 -20.58 -0.17
C THR A 15 -20.84 -19.89 -1.06
N PRO A 16 -21.20 -19.40 -2.25
CA PRO A 16 -20.26 -18.61 -3.05
C PRO A 16 -19.95 -17.35 -2.23
N LEU A 17 -18.74 -17.26 -1.69
CA LEU A 17 -18.24 -16.02 -1.15
C LEU A 17 -18.03 -15.10 -2.36
N LEU A 18 -19.04 -14.27 -2.63
CA LEU A 18 -19.03 -13.33 -3.74
C LEU A 18 -17.75 -12.47 -3.65
N GLY A 19 -16.75 -12.78 -4.50
CA GLY A 19 -15.44 -12.11 -4.53
C GLY A 19 -14.20 -12.96 -4.21
N THR A 20 -14.33 -14.25 -3.89
CA THR A 20 -13.15 -15.12 -3.68
C THR A 20 -12.66 -15.80 -4.96
N GLU A 21 -13.44 -15.78 -6.05
CA GLU A 21 -13.06 -16.33 -7.36
C GLU A 21 -11.75 -15.73 -7.88
N GLN A 22 -11.49 -14.45 -7.58
CA GLN A 22 -10.27 -13.78 -8.02
C GLN A 22 -9.02 -14.25 -7.25
N CYS A 23 -9.16 -14.90 -6.09
CA CYS A 23 -8.02 -15.45 -5.34
C CYS A 23 -7.31 -16.56 -6.13
N ALA A 24 -8.00 -17.24 -7.05
CA ALA A 24 -7.41 -18.24 -7.95
C ALA A 24 -6.39 -17.65 -8.94
N ARG A 25 -6.34 -16.31 -9.10
CA ARG A 25 -5.35 -15.62 -9.96
C ARG A 25 -3.91 -15.67 -9.41
N GLY A 26 -3.71 -16.16 -8.19
CA GLY A 26 -2.37 -16.37 -7.64
C GLY A 26 -1.73 -15.11 -7.03
N ALA A 27 -0.48 -15.25 -6.53
CA ALA A 27 0.19 -14.33 -5.57
C ALA A 27 0.14 -12.86 -5.96
N SER A 28 0.19 -12.57 -7.25
CA SER A 28 0.04 -11.23 -7.80
C SER A 28 -1.27 -10.53 -7.43
N TYR A 29 -2.38 -11.27 -7.27
CA TYR A 29 -3.68 -10.71 -6.88
C TYR A 29 -3.85 -10.60 -5.35
N TRP A 30 -3.60 -11.68 -4.61
CA TRP A 30 -3.82 -11.69 -3.15
C TRP A 30 -2.74 -10.90 -2.40
N CYS A 31 -1.54 -10.70 -2.95
CA CYS A 31 -0.52 -9.81 -2.36
C CYS A 31 -0.48 -8.41 -2.96
N GLN A 32 -1.45 -8.05 -3.81
CA GLN A 32 -1.54 -6.70 -4.38
C GLN A 32 -1.77 -5.63 -3.30
N ASN A 33 -2.59 -5.93 -2.30
CA ASN A 33 -2.84 -5.05 -1.15
C ASN A 33 -3.46 -5.84 0.03
N VAL A 34 -3.57 -5.17 1.18
CA VAL A 34 -4.09 -5.77 2.42
C VAL A 34 -5.55 -6.23 2.27
N LYS A 35 -6.37 -5.55 1.47
CA LYS A 35 -7.79 -5.88 1.29
C LYS A 35 -7.96 -7.22 0.57
N THR A 36 -7.28 -7.42 -0.56
CA THR A 36 -7.32 -8.71 -1.28
C THR A 36 -6.60 -9.80 -0.49
N ALA A 37 -5.53 -9.47 0.23
CA ALA A 37 -4.85 -10.42 1.11
C ALA A 37 -5.76 -10.93 2.21
N SER A 38 -6.52 -10.04 2.87
CA SER A 38 -7.48 -10.43 3.91
C SER A 38 -8.62 -11.26 3.34
N LEU A 39 -9.16 -10.86 2.19
CA LEU A 39 -10.24 -11.59 1.51
C LEU A 39 -9.83 -13.02 1.13
N CYS A 40 -8.57 -13.19 0.71
CA CYS A 40 -8.02 -14.48 0.27
C CYS A 40 -7.28 -15.26 1.39
N GLY A 41 -7.31 -14.81 2.65
CA GLY A 41 -6.59 -15.48 3.76
C GLY A 41 -5.06 -15.48 3.61
N ALA A 42 -4.52 -14.51 2.89
CA ALA A 42 -3.14 -14.40 2.44
C ALA A 42 -2.21 -13.60 3.35
N VAL A 43 -2.76 -12.83 4.30
CA VAL A 43 -2.06 -11.70 4.93
C VAL A 43 -0.69 -12.10 5.49
N ALA A 44 -0.63 -13.21 6.22
CA ALA A 44 0.63 -13.71 6.79
C ALA A 44 1.66 -14.09 5.71
N HIS A 45 1.20 -14.66 4.58
CA HIS A 45 2.07 -15.00 3.46
C HIS A 45 2.62 -13.73 2.81
N CYS A 46 1.76 -12.77 2.48
CA CYS A 46 2.16 -11.53 1.81
C CYS A 46 3.06 -10.68 2.69
N GLN A 47 2.75 -10.55 3.98
CA GLN A 47 3.57 -9.81 4.93
C GLN A 47 4.98 -10.40 5.02
N LYS A 48 5.10 -11.72 5.19
CA LYS A 48 6.41 -12.36 5.38
C LYS A 48 7.23 -12.48 4.10
N ASN A 49 6.59 -12.73 2.96
CA ASN A 49 7.29 -13.14 1.74
C ASN A 49 7.25 -12.10 0.61
N VAL A 50 6.46 -11.04 0.72
CA VAL A 50 6.33 -10.02 -0.33
C VAL A 50 6.58 -8.62 0.23
N TRP A 51 5.81 -8.19 1.24
CA TRP A 51 5.86 -6.82 1.75
C TRP A 51 7.05 -6.54 2.68
N ASN A 52 7.51 -7.54 3.45
CA ASN A 52 8.69 -7.39 4.31
C ASN A 52 10.01 -7.82 3.63
N GLN A 53 10.01 -8.14 2.34
CA GLN A 53 11.26 -8.40 1.66
C GLN A 53 12.02 -7.08 1.46
N PRO A 54 13.30 -7.01 1.86
CA PRO A 54 14.12 -5.82 1.65
C PRO A 54 14.50 -5.75 0.17
N GLN A 55 13.63 -5.15 -0.64
CA GLN A 55 13.91 -4.89 -2.07
C GLN A 55 14.60 -3.53 -2.26
N MET A 56 14.59 -2.68 -1.22
CA MET A 56 15.28 -1.40 -1.15
C MET A 56 16.01 -1.30 0.21
N LYS A 57 17.17 -0.62 0.22
CA LYS A 57 17.81 -0.19 1.46
C LYS A 57 16.81 0.67 2.24
N SER A 58 16.73 0.50 3.55
CA SER A 58 15.83 1.31 4.37
C SER A 58 16.14 2.79 4.19
N VAL A 59 15.09 3.59 4.04
CA VAL A 59 15.20 5.05 4.03
C VAL A 59 15.74 5.50 5.39
N PRO A 60 16.80 6.32 5.46
CA PRO A 60 17.32 6.85 6.73
C PRO A 60 16.23 7.57 7.52
N CYS A 61 16.24 7.43 8.85
CA CYS A 61 15.23 8.04 9.72
C CYS A 61 15.13 9.56 9.56
N ASP A 62 16.26 10.25 9.41
CA ASP A 62 16.28 11.71 9.26
C ASP A 62 15.66 12.15 7.93
N LEU A 63 15.96 11.43 6.85
CA LEU A 63 15.35 11.68 5.54
C LEU A 63 13.83 11.43 5.58
N CYS A 64 13.39 10.38 6.28
CA CYS A 64 11.97 10.10 6.48
C CYS A 64 11.27 11.25 7.20
N LYS A 65 11.88 11.80 8.26
CA LYS A 65 11.33 12.93 9.03
C LYS A 65 11.19 14.18 8.17
N GLU A 66 12.23 14.55 7.43
CA GLU A 66 12.21 15.72 6.55
C GLU A 66 11.10 15.62 5.50
N VAL A 67 10.97 14.45 4.85
CA VAL A 67 9.93 14.20 3.85
C VAL A 67 8.53 14.30 4.46
N LEU A 68 8.32 13.73 5.65
CA LEU A 68 7.02 13.77 6.31
C LEU A 68 6.59 15.17 6.73
N VAL A 69 7.52 16.03 7.15
CA VAL A 69 7.25 17.45 7.44
C VAL A 69 6.77 18.18 6.17
N VAL A 70 7.42 17.93 5.03
CA VAL A 70 7.01 18.52 3.75
C VAL A 70 5.63 18.02 3.32
N VAL A 71 5.37 16.71 3.44
CA VAL A 71 4.05 16.13 3.14
C VAL A 71 2.97 16.74 4.02
N GLU A 72 3.21 16.95 5.31
CA GLU A 72 2.24 17.59 6.21
C GLU A 72 1.90 19.02 5.77
N GLN A 73 2.90 19.80 5.36
CA GLN A 73 2.68 21.16 4.84
C GLN A 73 1.84 21.14 3.56
N LEU A 74 2.16 20.25 2.62
CA LEU A 74 1.42 20.09 1.37
C LEU A 74 -0.04 19.68 1.61
N LEU A 75 -0.30 18.85 2.62
CA LEU A 75 -1.65 18.44 3.02
C LEU A 75 -2.45 19.57 3.69
N LYS A 76 -1.78 20.51 4.37
CA LYS A 76 -2.44 21.69 4.96
C LYS A 76 -2.74 22.78 3.94
N ASP A 77 -1.96 22.85 2.87
CA ASP A 77 -2.02 23.93 1.88
C ASP A 77 -3.13 23.77 0.81
N ASN A 78 -4.07 22.83 0.99
CA ASN A 78 -5.16 22.54 0.05
C ASN A 78 -4.68 22.42 -1.41
N LYS A 79 -3.52 21.78 -1.61
CA LYS A 79 -2.95 21.59 -2.94
C LYS A 79 -3.76 20.59 -3.74
N THR A 80 -3.94 20.90 -5.02
CA THR A 80 -4.56 19.98 -5.97
C THR A 80 -3.59 18.86 -6.35
N GLU A 81 -4.10 17.69 -6.73
CA GLU A 81 -3.25 16.59 -7.22
C GLU A 81 -2.36 17.06 -8.38
N SER A 82 -2.87 17.89 -9.30
CA SER A 82 -2.05 18.40 -10.40
C SER A 82 -0.89 19.28 -9.93
N GLU A 83 -1.04 20.04 -8.84
CA GLU A 83 0.06 20.84 -8.28
C GLU A 83 1.12 19.94 -7.65
N ILE A 84 0.72 18.88 -6.94
CA ILE A 84 1.62 17.92 -6.30
C ILE A 84 2.43 17.16 -7.36
N LEU A 85 1.76 16.68 -8.42
CA LEU A 85 2.42 16.08 -9.58
C LEU A 85 3.45 17.03 -10.18
N GLY A 86 3.08 18.31 -10.36
CA GLY A 86 3.98 19.32 -10.89
C GLY A 86 5.24 19.55 -10.06
N TYR A 87 5.18 19.38 -8.73
CA TYR A 87 6.38 19.42 -7.88
C TYR A 87 7.27 18.20 -8.08
N MET A 88 6.69 17.01 -8.19
CA MET A 88 7.43 15.76 -8.42
C MET A 88 8.12 15.75 -9.79
N GLU A 89 7.43 16.21 -10.84
CA GLU A 89 8.03 16.37 -12.17
C GLU A 89 9.17 17.41 -12.19
N LYS A 90 9.01 18.52 -11.48
CA LYS A 90 10.06 19.54 -11.32
C LYS A 90 11.26 18.99 -10.57
N ALA A 91 11.07 18.16 -9.55
CA ALA A 91 12.16 17.52 -8.83
C ALA A 91 13.02 16.66 -9.77
N CYS A 92 12.39 15.89 -10.68
CA CYS A 92 13.11 15.12 -11.68
C CYS A 92 13.92 16.00 -12.66
N GLN A 93 13.48 17.24 -12.93
CA GLN A 93 14.20 18.19 -13.79
C GLN A 93 15.43 18.80 -13.12
N LEU A 94 15.53 18.75 -11.79
CA LEU A 94 16.70 19.23 -11.06
C LEU A 94 17.87 18.24 -11.09
N ILE A 95 17.64 17.00 -11.55
CA ILE A 95 18.66 15.97 -11.68
C ILE A 95 19.54 16.30 -12.89
N PRO A 96 20.86 16.56 -12.72
CA PRO A 96 21.74 16.95 -13.83
C PRO A 96 21.96 15.83 -14.85
N ASP A 97 21.92 14.57 -14.40
CA ASP A 97 22.06 13.41 -15.26
C ASP A 97 20.74 13.12 -15.98
N GLN A 98 20.77 13.10 -17.32
CA GLN A 98 19.57 12.92 -18.13
C GLN A 98 18.99 11.50 -18.05
N GLY A 99 19.83 10.48 -17.85
CA GLY A 99 19.37 9.09 -17.70
C GLY A 99 18.58 8.94 -16.41
N LEU A 100 19.13 9.45 -15.29
CA LEU A 100 18.45 9.47 -14.00
C LEU A 100 17.23 10.39 -13.98
N SER A 101 17.24 11.51 -14.71
CA SER A 101 16.06 12.37 -14.87
C SER A 101 14.93 11.65 -15.59
N ALA A 102 15.24 10.86 -16.62
CA ALA A 102 14.25 10.08 -17.36
C ALA A 102 13.68 8.94 -16.50
N GLU A 103 14.54 8.20 -15.79
CA GLU A 103 14.12 7.14 -14.86
C GLU A 103 13.26 7.69 -13.71
N CYS A 104 13.61 8.87 -13.18
CA CYS A 104 12.80 9.57 -12.19
C CYS A 104 11.39 9.87 -12.72
N LYS A 105 11.27 10.37 -13.95
CA LYS A 105 9.96 10.66 -14.56
C LYS A 105 9.13 9.40 -14.74
N GLU A 106 9.73 8.32 -15.22
CA GLU A 106 9.02 7.03 -15.35
C GLU A 106 8.51 6.53 -13.99
N MET A 107 9.31 6.70 -12.93
CA MET A 107 8.91 6.39 -11.57
C MET A 107 7.75 7.28 -11.09
N VAL A 108 7.83 8.59 -11.32
CA VAL A 108 6.73 9.51 -11.00
C VAL A 108 5.46 9.08 -11.73
N ASP A 109 5.50 8.85 -13.04
CA ASP A 109 4.34 8.46 -13.83
C ASP A 109 3.71 7.13 -13.36
N SER A 110 4.54 6.17 -12.96
CA SER A 110 4.09 4.85 -12.52
C SER A 110 3.47 4.87 -11.11
N TYR A 111 4.13 5.55 -10.17
CA TYR A 111 3.77 5.47 -8.76
C TYR A 111 2.89 6.62 -8.30
N TYR A 112 2.96 7.81 -8.91
CA TYR A 112 2.15 8.96 -8.54
C TYR A 112 0.63 8.66 -8.42
N PRO A 113 -0.04 8.06 -9.42
CA PRO A 113 -1.47 7.79 -9.33
C PRO A 113 -1.83 6.83 -8.18
N ILE A 114 -0.91 5.92 -7.86
CA ILE A 114 -1.07 4.97 -6.75
C ILE A 114 -0.89 5.72 -5.42
N LEU A 115 0.17 6.52 -5.29
CA LEU A 115 0.49 7.28 -4.08
C LEU A 115 -0.58 8.31 -3.76
N ILE A 116 -1.06 9.08 -4.74
CA ILE A 116 -2.07 10.11 -4.49
C ILE A 116 -3.41 9.51 -4.08
N SER A 117 -3.81 8.37 -4.69
CA SER A 117 -5.01 7.63 -4.30
C SER A 117 -4.91 7.07 -2.87
N ILE A 118 -3.70 6.69 -2.44
CA ILE A 118 -3.43 6.25 -1.07
C ILE A 118 -3.52 7.44 -0.11
N ILE A 119 -2.92 8.59 -0.45
CA ILE A 119 -2.85 9.78 0.42
C ILE A 119 -4.22 10.44 0.62
N THR A 120 -5.05 10.50 -0.42
CA THR A 120 -6.37 11.14 -0.38
C THR A 120 -7.47 10.21 0.16
N GLY A 121 -7.20 8.92 0.32
CA GLY A 121 -8.16 7.96 0.89
C GLY A 121 -8.44 8.24 2.38
N GLU A 122 -9.72 8.37 2.76
CA GLU A 122 -10.14 8.77 4.12
C GLU A 122 -9.55 7.91 5.25
N LEU A 123 -9.46 6.60 5.07
CA LEU A 123 -8.86 5.67 6.05
C LEU A 123 -7.34 5.81 6.16
N ILE A 124 -6.67 6.22 5.09
CA ILE A 124 -5.21 6.28 5.02
C ILE A 124 -4.70 7.69 5.34
N TYR A 125 -5.46 8.73 5.02
CA TYR A 125 -5.21 10.08 5.54
C TYR A 125 -5.13 10.09 7.07
N ILE A 126 -6.03 9.34 7.73
CA ILE A 126 -6.01 9.13 9.18
C ILE A 126 -4.78 8.30 9.60
N SER A 127 -4.43 7.22 8.90
CA SER A 127 -3.25 6.42 9.25
C SER A 127 -1.92 7.15 9.04
N CYS A 128 -1.81 7.98 8.00
CA CYS A 128 -0.64 8.81 7.73
C CYS A 128 -0.50 9.89 8.80
N ARG A 129 -1.62 10.50 9.23
CA ARG A 129 -1.65 11.42 10.36
C ARG A 129 -1.23 10.74 11.67
N THR A 130 -1.72 9.54 11.95
CA THR A 130 -1.28 8.76 13.12
C THR A 130 0.20 8.36 13.02
N ALA A 131 0.67 7.94 11.84
CA ALA A 131 2.08 7.61 11.62
C ALA A 131 2.99 8.85 11.78
N LEU A 132 2.54 10.03 11.37
CA LEU A 132 3.25 11.29 11.62
C LEU A 132 3.38 11.57 13.12
N VAL A 133 2.33 11.30 13.91
CA VAL A 133 2.39 11.39 15.37
C VAL A 133 3.40 10.38 15.93
N LEU A 134 3.39 9.14 15.44
CA LEU A 134 4.37 8.11 15.84
C LEU A 134 5.81 8.48 15.48
N VAL A 135 6.07 9.01 14.28
CA VAL A 135 7.42 9.47 13.88
C VAL A 135 7.91 10.64 14.74
N ASN A 136 7.00 11.45 15.27
CA ASN A 136 7.31 12.49 16.24
C ASN A 136 7.46 11.95 17.69
N GLU A 137 6.79 10.84 18.03
CA GLU A 137 6.86 10.17 19.34
C GLU A 137 8.00 9.13 19.45
N ASP A 138 8.56 8.64 18.35
CA ASP A 138 9.69 7.68 18.30
C ASP A 138 11.08 8.35 18.58
N ILE A 139 11.10 9.56 19.14
CA ILE A 139 12.31 10.18 19.71
C ILE A 139 12.54 9.65 21.14
N ASP A 140 12.81 8.35 21.33
CA ASP A 140 13.63 7.88 22.48
C ASP A 140 14.16 6.42 22.39
N TYR A 141 14.16 5.75 21.23
CA TYR A 141 14.83 4.44 21.16
C TYR A 141 15.48 4.20 19.80
N GLY A 142 16.72 4.64 19.63
CA GLY A 142 17.53 4.23 18.48
C GLY A 142 18.89 4.90 18.43
N HIS A 143 19.87 4.22 19.03
CA HIS A 143 21.32 4.48 18.93
C HIS A 143 21.84 4.58 17.50
#